data_AF-A0A183GBN4-F1
#
_entry.id   AF-A0A183GBN4-F1
#
_cell.length_a   1.000
_cell.length_b   1.000
_cell.length_c   1.000
_cell.angle_alpha   90.00
_cell.angle_beta   90.00
_cell.angle_gamma   90.00
#
_symmetry.space_group_name_H-M   'P 1'
#
loop_
_entity.id
_entity.type
_entity.pdbx_description
1 polymer ?
#
loop_
_entity_poly.entity_id
_entity_poly.type
_entity_poly.pdbx_seq_one_letter_code
_entity_poly.pdbx_strand_id
1 'polypeptide(L)'
;MEVLNGQVTLLSNYEVLQLLSDVKKQEDKKPKSDRSKHLATVLYETTKYLKGTPAADQSAEAIEKLIREVAPYKLTAAETMQLINLRPCTTTEIQLLVEESEERIKTEEKLEALVNTVVDCLPSRPTSNMT
;
A
#
# COMPACT_ATOMS: atom_id res chain seq x y z
N MET A 1 26.73 13.73 7.70
CA MET A 1 25.58 12.86 8.04
C MET A 1 26.05 11.43 7.83
N GLU A 2 25.83 10.57 8.81
CA GLU A 2 26.13 9.13 8.72
C GLU A 2 24.83 8.35 8.91
N VAL A 3 24.66 7.25 8.18
CA VAL A 3 23.48 6.39 8.26
C VAL A 3 23.71 5.36 9.37
N LEU A 4 22.92 5.42 10.44
CA LEU A 4 23.04 4.50 11.58
C LEU A 4 22.35 3.15 11.33
N ASN A 5 21.18 3.18 10.68
CA ASN A 5 20.45 1.98 10.27
C ASN A 5 19.83 2.25 8.89
N GLY A 6 20.20 1.44 7.89
CA GLY A 6 19.71 1.57 6.52
C GLY A 6 18.23 1.19 6.34
N GLN A 7 17.68 0.35 7.21
CA GLN A 7 16.28 -0.07 7.17
C GLN A 7 15.72 -0.25 8.57
N VAL A 8 14.94 0.73 9.03
CA VAL A 8 14.29 0.69 10.34
C VAL A 8 12.96 -0.04 10.28
N THR A 9 12.15 0.25 9.25
CA THR A 9 10.80 -0.30 9.10
C THR A 9 10.37 -0.27 7.63
N LEU A 10 9.27 -0.96 7.34
CA LEU A 10 8.51 -0.83 6.10
C LEU A 10 7.33 0.12 6.32
N LEU A 11 6.93 0.82 5.27
CA LEU A 11 5.76 1.69 5.26
C LEU A 11 4.88 1.31 4.08
N SER A 12 3.57 1.21 4.33
CA SER A 12 2.57 1.01 3.28
C SER A 12 2.38 2.27 2.43
N ASN A 13 1.91 2.09 1.21
CA ASN A 13 1.55 3.19 0.33
C ASN A 13 0.50 4.11 0.97
N TYR A 14 -0.40 3.54 1.78
CA TYR A 14 -1.39 4.29 2.57
C TYR A 14 -0.72 5.22 3.59
N GLU A 15 0.19 4.69 4.43
CA GLU A 15 0.91 5.49 5.43
C GLU A 15 1.75 6.60 4.78
N VAL A 16 2.41 6.29 3.67
CA VAL A 16 3.17 7.28 2.90
C VAL A 16 2.23 8.37 2.37
N LEU A 17 1.06 8.02 1.84
CA LEU A 17 0.08 9.01 1.35
C LEU A 17 -0.44 9.93 2.47
N GLN A 18 -0.67 9.40 3.67
CA GLN A 18 -1.03 10.19 4.85
C GLN A 18 0.11 11.13 5.25
N LEU A 19 1.34 10.61 5.32
CA LEU A 19 2.54 11.41 5.63
C LEU A 19 2.73 12.56 4.64
N LEU A 20 2.62 12.31 3.34
CA LEU A 20 2.75 13.34 2.30
C LEU A 20 1.68 14.43 2.45
N SER A 21 0.46 14.04 2.81
CA SER A 21 -0.64 14.98 3.07
C SER A 21 -0.33 15.90 4.24
N ASP A 22 0.28 15.38 5.31
CA ASP A 22 0.65 16.17 6.48
C ASP A 22 1.87 17.06 6.23
N VAL A 23 2.88 16.57 5.52
CA VAL A 23 4.04 17.38 5.10
C VAL A 23 3.57 18.53 4.20
N LYS A 24 2.63 18.28 3.28
CA LYS A 24 2.04 19.33 2.44
C LYS A 24 1.34 20.40 3.28
N LYS A 25 0.53 20.02 4.26
CA LYS A 25 -0.12 20.99 5.18
C LYS A 25 0.90 21.83 5.94
N GLN A 26 2.04 21.25 6.32
CA GLN A 26 3.12 21.98 6.99
C GLN A 26 3.81 22.97 6.06
N GLU A 27 4.12 22.58 4.82
CA GLU A 27 4.67 23.48 3.80
C GLU A 27 3.71 24.63 3.46
N ASP A 28 2.41 24.36 3.42
CA ASP A 28 1.40 25.38 3.14
C ASP A 28 1.26 26.43 4.26
N LYS A 29 1.66 26.11 5.50
CA LYS A 29 1.75 27.07 6.61
C LYS A 29 2.97 27.98 6.52
N LYS A 30 3.99 27.62 5.73
CA LYS A 30 5.19 28.44 5.55
C LYS A 30 4.95 29.57 4.56
N PRO A 31 5.59 30.75 4.77
CA PRO A 31 5.57 31.82 3.78
C PRO A 31 6.19 31.34 2.46
N LYS A 32 5.72 31.90 1.33
CA LYS A 32 6.14 31.44 -0.02
C LYS A 32 7.66 31.52 -0.25
N SER A 33 8.36 32.43 0.42
CA SER A 33 9.83 32.56 0.37
C SER A 33 10.56 31.33 0.91
N ASP A 34 9.96 30.63 1.87
CA ASP A 34 10.61 29.58 2.65
C ASP A 34 10.22 28.17 2.19
N ARG A 35 9.34 28.09 1.17
CA ARG A 35 8.89 26.83 0.58
C ARG A 35 9.96 26.29 -0.37
N SER A 36 10.29 25.01 -0.22
CA SER A 36 11.23 24.35 -1.12
C SER A 36 10.53 23.91 -2.41
N LYS A 37 11.02 24.40 -3.56
CA LYS A 37 10.52 23.98 -4.88
C LYS A 37 10.75 22.49 -5.13
N HIS A 38 11.90 21.96 -4.73
CA HIS A 38 12.22 20.54 -4.89
C HIS A 38 11.29 19.66 -4.06
N LEU A 39 11.03 20.05 -2.81
CA LEU A 39 10.07 19.34 -1.97
C LEU A 39 8.66 19.38 -2.56
N ALA A 40 8.23 20.53 -3.08
CA ALA A 40 6.93 20.64 -3.73
C ALA A 40 6.77 19.69 -4.93
N THR A 41 7.83 19.51 -5.75
CA THR A 41 7.82 18.55 -6.86
C THR A 41 7.69 17.11 -6.35
N VAL A 42 8.49 16.71 -5.36
CA VAL A 42 8.43 15.35 -4.78
C VAL A 42 7.05 15.09 -4.18
N LEU A 43 6.52 16.03 -3.39
CA LEU A 43 5.18 15.93 -2.82
C LEU A 43 4.11 15.77 -3.90
N TYR A 44 4.19 16.55 -4.98
CA TYR A 44 3.21 16.49 -6.07
C TYR A 44 3.26 15.17 -6.83
N GLU A 45 4.42 14.78 -7.35
CA GLU A 45 4.56 13.59 -8.19
C GLU A 45 4.27 12.30 -7.40
N THR A 46 4.78 12.18 -6.18
CA THR A 46 4.54 10.99 -5.35
C THR A 46 3.09 10.91 -4.91
N THR A 47 2.46 12.03 -4.51
CA THR A 47 1.03 12.04 -4.17
C THR A 47 0.18 11.70 -5.39
N LYS A 48 0.51 12.23 -6.57
CA LYS A 48 -0.20 11.94 -7.82
C LYS A 48 -0.14 10.47 -8.16
N TYR A 49 1.04 9.84 -8.07
CA TYR A 49 1.19 8.40 -8.26
C TYR A 49 0.35 7.60 -7.26
N LEU A 50 0.53 7.85 -5.96
CA LEU A 50 -0.15 7.08 -4.91
C LEU A 50 -1.68 7.22 -4.96
N LYS A 51 -2.20 8.37 -5.37
CA LYS A 51 -3.64 8.57 -5.61
C LYS A 51 -4.20 7.74 -6.77
N GLY A 52 -3.35 7.28 -7.70
CA GLY A 52 -3.71 6.33 -8.74
C GLY A 52 -3.61 4.87 -8.31
N THR A 53 -3.20 4.60 -7.06
CA THR A 53 -3.07 3.24 -6.51
C THR A 53 -4.20 2.95 -5.50
N PRO A 54 -4.42 1.68 -5.11
CA PRO A 54 -5.41 1.33 -4.09
C PRO A 54 -5.27 2.07 -2.76
N ALA A 55 -4.09 2.60 -2.44
CA ALA A 55 -3.84 3.37 -1.23
C ALA A 55 -4.71 4.63 -1.08
N ALA A 56 -5.25 5.16 -2.18
CA ALA A 56 -6.07 6.37 -2.17
C ALA A 56 -7.40 6.20 -1.42
N ASP A 57 -8.00 5.02 -1.56
CA ASP A 57 -9.35 4.74 -1.06
C ASP A 57 -9.33 3.89 0.23
N GLN A 58 -8.16 3.33 0.58
CA GLN A 58 -7.95 2.52 1.79
C GLN A 58 -8.10 3.30 3.10
N SER A 59 -8.37 2.57 4.17
CA SER A 59 -8.39 3.07 5.55
C SER A 59 -7.53 2.18 6.45
N ALA A 60 -7.10 2.73 7.59
CA ALA A 60 -6.34 1.99 8.58
C ALA A 60 -7.12 0.75 9.08
N GLU A 61 -8.43 0.89 9.29
CA GLU A 61 -9.30 -0.19 9.76
C GLU A 61 -9.41 -1.32 8.73
N ALA A 62 -9.50 -0.99 7.44
CA ALA A 62 -9.53 -1.96 6.36
C ALA A 62 -8.22 -2.76 6.26
N ILE A 63 -7.08 -2.07 6.43
CA ILE A 63 -5.75 -2.69 6.42
C ILE A 63 -5.56 -3.59 7.65
N GLU A 64 -5.92 -3.12 8.84
CA GLU A 64 -5.86 -3.93 10.06
C GLU A 64 -6.75 -5.17 9.96
N LYS A 65 -7.95 -5.03 9.40
CA LYS A 65 -8.85 -6.16 9.14
C LYS A 65 -8.18 -7.16 8.22
N LEU A 66 -7.61 -6.72 7.09
CA LEU A 66 -6.91 -7.60 6.17
C LEU A 66 -5.78 -8.37 6.86
N ILE A 67 -4.91 -7.68 7.62
CA ILE A 67 -3.78 -8.31 8.32
C ILE A 67 -4.25 -9.44 9.24
N ARG A 68 -5.38 -9.26 9.93
CA ARG A 68 -5.96 -10.30 10.79
C ARG A 68 -6.49 -11.49 9.99
N GLU A 69 -7.23 -11.22 8.91
CA GLU A 69 -7.82 -12.26 8.06
C GLU A 69 -6.78 -13.05 7.26
N VAL A 70 -5.65 -12.43 6.90
CA VAL A 70 -4.56 -13.12 6.18
C VAL A 70 -3.57 -13.84 7.09
N ALA A 71 -3.63 -13.64 8.41
CA ALA A 71 -2.73 -14.27 9.38
C ALA A 71 -2.70 -15.82 9.29
N PRO A 72 -3.81 -16.55 9.05
CA PRO A 72 -3.82 -18.00 8.91
C PRO A 72 -2.98 -18.52 7.73
N TYR A 73 -2.75 -17.70 6.71
CA TYR A 73 -1.95 -18.04 5.52
C TYR A 73 -0.45 -17.92 5.77
N LYS A 74 -0.04 -17.40 6.95
CA LYS A 74 1.37 -17.24 7.36
C LYS A 74 2.20 -16.51 6.30
N LEU A 75 1.64 -15.42 5.78
CA LEU A 75 2.34 -14.53 4.85
C LEU A 75 3.49 -13.82 5.53
N THR A 76 4.59 -13.58 4.81
CA THR A 76 5.66 -12.72 5.32
C THR A 76 5.16 -11.29 5.42
N ALA A 77 5.87 -10.45 6.17
CA ALA A 77 5.53 -9.03 6.27
C ALA A 77 5.60 -8.34 4.89
N ALA A 78 6.53 -8.74 4.03
CA ALA A 78 6.68 -8.21 2.68
C ALA A 78 5.52 -8.63 1.76
N GLU A 79 5.11 -9.91 1.81
CA GLU A 79 3.96 -10.41 1.04
C GLU A 79 2.66 -9.71 1.47
N THR A 80 2.44 -9.60 2.79
CA THR A 80 1.27 -8.91 3.34
C THR A 80 1.26 -7.44 2.90
N MET A 81 2.42 -6.78 2.91
CA MET A 81 2.57 -5.41 2.42
C MET A 81 2.25 -5.28 0.93
N GLN A 82 2.65 -6.26 0.11
CA GLN A 82 2.32 -6.29 -1.31
C GLN A 82 0.82 -6.48 -1.55
N LEU A 83 0.16 -7.35 -0.77
CA LEU A 83 -1.30 -7.49 -0.83
C LEU A 83 -2.02 -6.18 -0.51
N ILE A 84 -1.57 -5.47 0.52
CA ILE A 84 -2.11 -4.16 0.91
C ILE A 84 -1.90 -3.14 -0.23
N ASN A 85 -0.69 -3.02 -0.75
CA ASN A 85 -0.36 -1.98 -1.73
C ASN A 85 -0.97 -2.21 -3.12
N LEU A 86 -1.04 -3.47 -3.56
CA LEU A 86 -1.46 -3.83 -4.93
C LEU A 86 -2.92 -4.28 -5.01
N ARG A 87 -3.51 -4.72 -3.89
CA ARG A 87 -4.90 -5.23 -3.79
C ARG A 87 -5.22 -6.23 -4.91
N PRO A 88 -4.57 -7.41 -4.95
CA PRO A 88 -4.78 -8.38 -6.02
C PRO A 88 -6.25 -8.83 -6.11
N CYS A 89 -6.75 -8.97 -7.33
CA CYS A 89 -8.15 -9.34 -7.59
C CYS A 89 -8.28 -10.71 -8.26
N THR A 90 -7.16 -11.38 -8.54
CA THR A 90 -7.11 -12.65 -9.27
C THR A 90 -6.12 -13.60 -8.59
N THR A 91 -6.33 -14.90 -8.75
CA THR A 91 -5.45 -15.94 -8.20
C THR A 91 -4.04 -15.83 -8.79
N THR A 92 -3.93 -15.55 -10.09
CA THR A 92 -2.66 -15.32 -10.79
C THR A 92 -1.86 -14.15 -10.20
N GLU A 93 -2.52 -13.04 -9.84
CA GLU A 93 -1.81 -11.94 -9.18
C GLU A 93 -1.24 -12.38 -7.83
N ILE A 94 -1.99 -13.14 -7.03
CA ILE A 94 -1.47 -13.66 -5.75
C ILE A 94 -0.28 -14.58 -5.95
N GLN A 95 -0.33 -15.47 -6.95
CA GLN A 95 0.79 -16.37 -7.28
C GLN A 95 2.08 -15.63 -7.65
N LEU A 96 1.97 -14.42 -8.21
CA LEU A 96 3.12 -13.57 -8.51
C LEU A 96 3.67 -12.83 -7.28
N LEU A 97 2.86 -12.63 -6.24
CA LEU A 97 3.24 -11.91 -5.02
C LEU A 97 3.72 -12.83 -3.90
N VAL A 98 3.19 -14.05 -3.84
CA VAL A 98 3.51 -15.05 -2.80
C VAL A 98 4.40 -16.13 -3.39
N GLU A 99 5.63 -16.22 -2.88
CA GLU A 99 6.58 -17.25 -3.27
C GLU A 99 6.10 -18.63 -2.83
N GLU A 100 6.31 -19.64 -3.69
CA GLU A 100 5.92 -21.04 -3.46
C GLU A 100 4.44 -21.16 -3.05
N SER A 101 3.59 -20.31 -3.65
CA SER A 101 2.16 -20.22 -3.30
C SER A 101 1.43 -21.55 -3.45
N GLU A 102 1.81 -22.41 -4.41
CA GLU A 102 1.24 -23.75 -4.58
C GLU A 102 1.55 -24.69 -3.40
N GLU A 103 2.73 -24.57 -2.78
CA GLU A 103 3.12 -25.40 -1.64
C GLU A 103 2.48 -24.91 -0.32
N ARG A 104 2.35 -23.59 -0.18
CA ARG A 104 1.78 -22.94 1.02
C ARG A 104 0.26 -22.92 1.00
N ILE A 105 -0.32 -22.53 -0.12
CA ILE A 105 -1.76 -22.43 -0.36
C ILE A 105 -2.17 -23.64 -1.21
N LYS A 106 -2.13 -24.80 -0.56
CA LYS A 106 -2.24 -26.16 -1.15
C LYS A 106 -3.46 -26.45 -2.02
N THR A 107 -4.47 -25.58 -2.04
CA THR A 107 -5.73 -25.80 -2.75
C THR A 107 -6.19 -24.53 -3.43
N GLU A 108 -6.69 -24.66 -4.67
CA GLU A 108 -7.23 -23.54 -5.45
C GLU A 108 -8.35 -22.81 -4.67
N GLU A 109 -9.20 -23.56 -3.97
CA GLU A 109 -10.27 -23.00 -3.11
C GLU A 109 -9.73 -22.04 -2.04
N LYS A 110 -8.55 -22.31 -1.48
CA LYS A 110 -7.93 -21.42 -0.48
C LYS A 110 -7.31 -20.19 -1.12
N LEU A 111 -6.80 -20.35 -2.34
CA LEU A 111 -6.26 -19.24 -3.11
C LEU A 111 -7.38 -18.27 -3.51
N GLU A 112 -8.51 -18.81 -3.98
CA GLU A 112 -9.72 -18.04 -4.23
C GLU A 112 -10.27 -17.39 -2.95
N ALA A 113 -10.28 -18.11 -1.82
CA ALA A 113 -10.68 -17.55 -0.53
C ALA A 113 -9.78 -16.37 -0.10
N LEU A 114 -8.48 -16.44 -0.37
CA LEU A 114 -7.55 -15.33 -0.11
C LEU A 114 -7.83 -14.13 -1.02
N VAL A 115 -8.09 -14.35 -2.31
CA VAL A 115 -8.52 -13.28 -3.24
C VAL A 115 -9.79 -12.61 -2.71
N ASN A 116 -10.79 -13.40 -2.33
CA ASN A 116 -12.05 -12.88 -1.81
C ASN A 116 -11.84 -12.08 -0.51
N THR A 117 -10.98 -12.58 0.38
CA THR A 117 -10.61 -11.88 1.62
C THR A 117 -10.01 -10.50 1.33
N VAL A 118 -9.11 -10.41 0.34
CA VAL A 118 -8.50 -9.14 -0.08
C VAL A 118 -9.57 -8.19 -0.64
N VAL A 119 -10.45 -8.69 -1.52
CA VAL A 119 -11.51 -7.90 -2.17
C VAL A 119 -12.56 -7.42 -1.16
N ASP A 120 -12.90 -8.23 -0.17
CA ASP A 120 -13.90 -7.93 0.86
C ASP A 120 -13.38 -7.01 1.97
N CYS A 121 -12.06 -7.06 2.24
CA CYS A 121 -11.44 -6.19 3.25
C CYS A 121 -11.05 -4.84 2.68
N LEU A 122 -10.51 -4.79 1.45
CA LEU A 122 -9.98 -3.57 0.86
C LEU A 122 -10.96 -2.94 -0.14
N PRO A 123 -11.12 -1.61 -0.13
CA PRO A 123 -12.01 -0.89 -1.05
C PRO A 123 -11.57 -1.07 -2.50
N SER A 124 -12.51 -0.96 -3.43
CA SER A 124 -12.29 -1.10 -4.87
C SER A 124 -11.12 -0.25 -5.35
N ARG A 125 -10.39 -0.75 -6.36
CA ARG A 125 -9.30 0.01 -6.97
C ARG A 125 -9.86 1.34 -7.54
N PRO A 126 -9.14 2.46 -7.42
CA PRO A 126 -9.55 3.71 -8.04
C PRO A 126 -9.74 3.47 -9.53
N THR A 127 -10.90 3.85 -10.08
CA THR A 127 -11.06 3.88 -11.53
C THR A 127 -10.13 4.95 -12.05
N SER A 128 -9.10 4.53 -12.79
CA SER A 128 -8.14 5.44 -13.39
C SER A 128 -8.85 6.31 -14.43
N ASN A 129 -9.44 7.42 -14.01
CA ASN A 129 -9.67 8.56 -14.90
C ASN A 129 -8.31 9.23 -15.11
N MET A 130 -7.46 8.58 -15.90
CA MET A 130 -6.33 9.23 -16.55
C MET A 130 -6.93 10.12 -17.66
N THR A 131 -7.39 11.31 -17.27
CA THR A 131 -7.63 12.46 -18.15
C THR A 131 -6.65 13.55 -17.78
#